data_AF-A0A238V5W7-F1
#
_entry.id   AF-A0A238V5W7-F1
#
_cell.length_a   1.000
_cell.length_b   1.000
_cell.length_c   1.000
_cell.angle_alpha   90.00
_cell.angle_beta   90.00
_cell.angle_gamma   90.00
#
_symmetry.space_group_name_H-M   'P 1'
#
loop_
_entity.id
_entity.type
_entity.pdbx_description
1 polymer ?
#
loop_
_entity_poly.entity_id
_entity_poly.type
_entity_poly.pdbx_seq_one_letter_code
_entity_poly.pdbx_strand_id
1 'polypeptide(L)'
;MEIHSIQHFENMQMMCRYFEEKSKYDDLYVIEFETSKIINSIIESEEDSIVGIEKILDFLAIVEKSNHAGGSHWHDYEIHVLAIVNINRLSGNKAI
;
A
#
# COMPACT_ATOMS: atom_id res chain seq x y z
N MET A 1 -7.94 1.99 -10.39
CA MET A 1 -6.68 1.25 -10.52
C MET A 1 -6.97 -0.21 -10.77
N GLU A 2 -6.33 -0.83 -11.75
CA GLU A 2 -6.53 -2.25 -12.05
C GLU A 2 -5.55 -3.12 -11.23
N ILE A 3 -6.05 -4.23 -10.67
CA ILE A 3 -5.20 -5.21 -9.98
C ILE A 3 -4.57 -6.12 -11.02
N HIS A 4 -3.44 -5.70 -11.58
CA HIS A 4 -2.71 -6.49 -12.58
C HIS A 4 -1.92 -7.68 -11.99
N SER A 5 -1.63 -7.67 -10.69
CA SER A 5 -0.95 -8.77 -9.98
C SER A 5 -1.71 -9.13 -8.71
N ILE A 6 -2.58 -10.15 -8.82
CA ILE A 6 -3.36 -10.68 -7.70
C ILE A 6 -2.44 -11.09 -6.55
N GLN A 7 -1.29 -11.74 -6.85
CA GLN A 7 -0.36 -12.18 -5.83
C GLN A 7 0.21 -11.03 -5.00
N HIS A 8 0.55 -9.90 -5.62
CA HIS A 8 1.04 -8.73 -4.88
C HIS A 8 -0.06 -8.16 -3.99
N PHE A 9 -1.29 -8.12 -4.50
CA PHE A 9 -2.41 -7.60 -3.73
C PHE A 9 -2.80 -8.50 -2.55
N GLU A 10 -2.80 -9.82 -2.72
CA GLU A 10 -3.03 -10.79 -1.64
C GLU A 10 -1.95 -10.69 -0.55
N ASN A 11 -0.69 -10.49 -0.94
CA ASN A 11 0.40 -10.26 0.01
C ASN A 11 0.18 -8.96 0.80
N MET A 12 -0.20 -7.88 0.13
CA MET A 12 -0.55 -6.61 0.79
C MET A 12 -1.67 -6.79 1.82
N GLN A 13 -2.71 -7.55 1.48
CA GLN A 13 -3.79 -7.86 2.41
C GLN A 13 -3.31 -8.71 3.61
N MET A 14 -2.39 -9.65 3.39
CA MET A 14 -1.79 -10.45 4.47
C MET A 14 -1.01 -9.57 5.45
N MET A 15 -0.17 -8.66 4.94
CA MET A 15 0.59 -7.73 5.77
C MET A 15 -0.30 -6.72 6.49
N CYS A 16 -1.36 -6.22 5.85
CA CYS A 16 -2.35 -5.36 6.50
C CYS A 16 -2.98 -6.04 7.74
N ARG A 17 -3.30 -7.34 7.66
CA ARG A 17 -3.80 -8.12 8.81
C ARG A 17 -2.73 -8.30 9.89
N TYR A 18 -1.47 -8.47 9.50
CA TYR A 18 -0.36 -8.53 10.45
C TYR A 18 -0.22 -7.20 11.22
N PHE A 19 -0.25 -6.06 10.53
CA PHE A 19 -0.19 -4.75 11.19
C PHE A 19 -1.40 -4.52 12.10
N GLU A 20 -2.60 -4.94 11.68
CA GLU A 20 -3.80 -4.90 12.52
C GLU A 20 -3.60 -5.68 13.83
N GLU A 21 -3.08 -6.90 13.75
CA GLU A 21 -2.83 -7.72 14.93
C GLU A 21 -1.79 -7.07 15.87
N LYS A 22 -0.71 -6.53 15.31
CA LYS A 22 0.36 -5.88 16.09
C LYS A 22 -0.08 -4.55 16.72
N SER A 23 -0.89 -3.77 16.02
CA SER A 23 -1.40 -2.48 16.51
C SER A 23 -2.23 -2.58 17.78
N LYS A 24 -2.76 -3.78 18.11
CA LYS A 24 -3.48 -4.03 19.37
C LYS A 24 -2.58 -4.04 20.60
N TYR A 25 -1.27 -4.19 20.41
CA TYR A 25 -0.30 -4.35 21.48
C TYR A 25 0.82 -3.33 21.43
N ASP A 26 1.07 -2.72 20.28
CA ASP A 26 2.15 -1.75 20.05
C ASP A 26 1.68 -0.64 19.11
N ASP A 27 1.60 0.58 19.67
CA ASP A 27 1.12 1.78 18.98
C ASP A 27 2.00 2.15 17.76
N LEU A 28 3.25 1.67 17.70
CA LEU A 28 4.14 1.90 16.55
C LEU A 28 3.61 1.26 15.25
N TYR A 29 2.74 0.26 15.35
CA TYR A 29 2.12 -0.40 14.18
C TYR A 29 0.80 0.25 13.74
N VAL A 30 0.23 1.19 14.53
CA VAL A 30 -1.06 1.80 14.22
C VAL A 30 -1.01 2.51 12.87
N ILE A 31 0.05 3.28 12.61
CA ILE A 31 0.16 4.03 11.36
C ILE A 31 0.37 3.11 10.15
N GLU A 32 1.12 2.01 10.30
CA GLU A 32 1.30 1.00 9.25
C GLU A 32 -0.03 0.29 8.93
N PHE A 33 -0.83 -0.02 9.96
CA PHE A 33 -2.15 -0.60 9.80
C PHE A 33 -3.13 0.36 9.11
N GLU A 34 -3.29 1.57 9.64
CA GLU A 34 -4.24 2.54 9.08
C GLU A 34 -3.88 2.89 7.63
N THR A 35 -2.59 3.10 7.37
CA THR A 35 -2.11 3.43 6.03
C THR A 35 -2.29 2.27 5.06
N SER A 36 -1.90 1.05 5.44
CA SER A 36 -2.06 -0.13 4.57
C SER A 36 -3.52 -0.42 4.25
N LYS A 37 -4.43 -0.20 5.20
CA LYS A 37 -5.88 -0.31 4.98
C LYS A 37 -6.38 0.71 3.95
N ILE A 38 -5.92 1.95 4.03
CA ILE A 38 -6.31 3.00 3.08
C ILE A 38 -5.76 2.69 1.69
N ILE A 39 -4.48 2.34 1.56
CA ILE A 39 -3.85 2.01 0.28
C ILE A 39 -4.57 0.82 -0.38
N ASN A 40 -4.87 -0.24 0.38
CA ASN A 40 -5.60 -1.40 -0.14
C ASN A 40 -6.99 -0.99 -0.67
N SER A 41 -7.69 -0.11 0.06
CA SER A 41 -8.99 0.41 -0.37
C SER A 41 -8.92 1.25 -1.64
N ILE A 42 -7.88 2.07 -1.82
CA ILE A 42 -7.69 2.87 -3.06
C ILE A 42 -7.56 1.92 -4.26
N ILE A 43 -6.77 0.85 -4.11
CA ILE A 43 -6.56 -0.15 -5.15
C ILE A 43 -7.87 -0.89 -5.48
N GLU A 44 -8.61 -1.34 -4.46
CA GLU A 44 -9.90 -2.05 -4.61
C GLU A 44 -11.00 -1.18 -5.21
N SER A 45 -11.04 0.11 -4.87
CA SER A 45 -12.07 1.04 -5.34
C SER A 45 -11.96 1.43 -6.81
N GLU A 46 -10.94 0.91 -7.49
CA GLU A 46 -10.56 1.28 -8.84
C GLU A 46 -10.44 2.80 -9.06
N GLU A 47 -10.08 3.58 -8.04
CA GLU A 47 -9.90 5.04 -8.15
C GLU A 47 -9.03 5.43 -9.36
N ASP A 48 -9.36 6.56 -10.01
CA ASP A 48 -8.65 7.10 -11.19
C ASP A 48 -7.15 6.82 -11.04
N SER A 49 -6.57 6.09 -12.00
CA SER A 49 -5.28 5.46 -11.77
C SER A 49 -4.18 6.48 -11.48
N ILE A 50 -4.26 7.71 -12.00
CA ILE A 50 -3.27 8.74 -11.70
C ILE A 50 -3.49 9.29 -10.30
N VAL A 51 -4.71 9.72 -9.98
CA VAL A 51 -5.04 10.30 -8.65
C VAL A 51 -4.82 9.28 -7.54
N GLY A 52 -5.23 8.02 -7.75
CA GLY A 52 -5.03 6.93 -6.81
C GLY A 52 -3.55 6.62 -6.60
N ILE A 53 -2.73 6.64 -7.66
CA ILE A 53 -1.27 6.45 -7.54
C ILE A 53 -0.64 7.58 -6.72
N GLU A 54 -0.99 8.85 -6.97
CA GLU A 54 -0.45 9.99 -6.21
C GLU A 54 -0.79 9.87 -4.72
N LYS A 55 -2.06 9.56 -4.41
CA LYS A 55 -2.49 9.32 -3.02
C LYS A 55 -1.72 8.20 -2.34
N ILE A 56 -1.53 7.07 -3.02
CA ILE A 56 -0.77 5.94 -2.46
C ILE A 56 0.66 6.37 -2.12
N LEU A 57 1.33 7.12 -3.01
CA LEU A 57 2.69 7.59 -2.76
C LEU A 57 2.76 8.59 -1.60
N ASP A 58 1.77 9.47 -1.47
CA ASP A 58 1.67 10.39 -0.33
C ASP A 58 1.53 9.62 0.99
N PHE A 59 0.70 8.58 1.00
CA PHE A 59 0.51 7.71 2.17
C PHE A 59 1.78 6.95 2.57
N LEU A 60 2.52 6.39 1.60
CA LEU A 60 3.82 5.77 1.88
C LEU A 60 4.79 6.79 2.50
N ALA A 61 4.86 7.99 1.93
CA ALA A 61 5.74 9.04 2.44
C ALA A 61 5.36 9.55 3.85
N ILE A 62 4.08 9.45 4.23
CA ILE A 62 3.62 9.77 5.59
C ILE A 62 4.20 8.76 6.59
N VAL A 63 4.16 7.46 6.30
CA VAL A 63 4.66 6.42 7.20
C VAL A 63 6.17 6.56 7.40
N GLU A 64 6.93 6.73 6.33
CA GLU A 64 8.40 6.90 6.38
C GLU A 64 8.86 8.12 7.19
N LYS A 65 8.01 9.15 7.30
CA LYS A 65 8.29 10.35 8.11
C LYS A 65 7.76 10.27 9.54
N SER A 66 7.01 9.22 9.84
CA SER A 66 6.37 9.03 11.14
C SER A 66 7.19 8.14 12.04
N ASN A 67 6.86 8.12 13.32
CA ASN A 67 7.41 7.15 14.25
C ASN A 67 6.61 5.85 14.12
N HIS A 68 7.14 4.89 13.37
CA HIS A 68 6.51 3.59 13.10
C HIS A 68 7.45 2.44 13.49
N ALA A 69 6.94 1.21 13.48
CA ALA A 69 7.73 0.03 13.85
C ALA A 69 8.94 -0.17 12.91
N GLY A 70 8.80 0.18 11.63
CA GLY A 70 9.91 0.18 10.66
C GLY A 70 10.51 -1.20 10.41
N GLY A 71 9.71 -2.25 10.61
CA GLY A 71 10.14 -3.64 10.49
C GLY A 71 10.15 -4.14 9.04
N SER A 72 10.71 -5.34 8.82
CA SER A 72 10.78 -5.98 7.50
C SER A 72 9.41 -6.11 6.81
N HIS A 73 8.34 -6.33 7.57
CA HIS A 73 6.99 -6.46 7.04
C HIS A 73 6.48 -5.16 6.39
N TRP A 74 6.85 -3.99 6.92
CA TRP A 74 6.52 -2.71 6.29
C TRP A 74 7.25 -2.58 4.95
N HIS A 75 8.54 -2.86 4.93
CA HIS A 75 9.33 -2.79 3.70
C HIS A 75 8.82 -3.76 2.62
N ASP A 76 8.47 -4.99 3.01
CA ASP A 76 7.86 -5.97 2.09
C ASP A 76 6.51 -5.48 1.54
N TYR A 77 5.72 -4.80 2.38
CA TYR A 77 4.46 -4.19 1.97
C TYR A 77 4.70 -3.11 0.89
N GLU A 78 5.68 -2.22 1.11
CA GLU A 78 6.05 -1.19 0.13
C GLU A 78 6.44 -1.78 -1.23
N ILE A 79 7.22 -2.87 -1.23
CA ILE A 79 7.63 -3.55 -2.47
C ILE A 79 6.40 -3.99 -3.27
N HIS A 80 5.41 -4.58 -2.61
CA HIS A 80 4.19 -5.01 -3.28
C HIS A 80 3.31 -3.84 -3.77
N VAL A 81 3.19 -2.78 -2.98
CA VAL A 81 2.50 -1.55 -3.39
C VAL A 81 3.15 -0.96 -4.63
N LEU A 82 4.47 -0.79 -4.62
CA LEU A 82 5.24 -0.23 -5.74
C LEU A 82 5.15 -1.11 -6.98
N ALA A 83 5.09 -2.44 -6.84
CA ALA A 83 4.85 -3.33 -7.96
C ALA A 83 3.49 -3.07 -8.62
N ILE A 84 2.41 -2.96 -7.85
CA ILE A 84 1.06 -2.66 -8.38
C ILE A 84 1.03 -1.27 -9.05
N VAL A 85 1.58 -0.25 -8.38
CA VAL A 85 1.66 1.12 -8.91
C VAL A 85 2.43 1.18 -10.21
N ASN A 86 3.60 0.52 -10.29
CA ASN A 86 4.44 0.54 -11.48
C ASN A 86 3.76 -0.15 -12.67
N ILE A 87 3.07 -1.28 -12.45
CA ILE A 87 2.33 -1.92 -13.55
C ILE A 87 1.22 -1.00 -14.05
N ASN A 88 0.46 -0.35 -13.16
CA ASN A 88 -0.59 0.58 -13.54
C ASN A 88 -0.06 1.81 -14.31
N ARG A 89 1.09 2.36 -13.90
CA ARG A 89 1.77 3.44 -14.65
C ARG A 89 2.15 3.02 -16.06
N LEU A 90 2.72 1.81 -16.21
CA LEU A 90 3.12 1.29 -17.52
C LEU A 90 1.92 0.96 -18.41
N SER A 91 0.81 0.47 -17.82
CA SER A 91 -0.43 0.20 -18.53
C SER A 91 -1.10 1.49 -19.02
N GLY A 92 -1.14 2.54 -18.19
CA GLY A 92 -1.70 3.85 -18.55
C GLY A 92 -0.90 4.60 -19.63
N ASN A 93 0.43 4.41 -19.67
CA ASN A 93 1.31 5.03 -20.67
C ASN A 93 1.16 4.44 -22.09
N LYS A 94 0.41 3.35 -22.28
CA LYS A 94 0.16 2.80 -23.63
C LYS A 94 -0.95 3.54 -24.40
N ALA A 95 -1.58 4.54 -23.79
CA ALA A 95 -2.70 5.27 -24.37
C ALA A 95 -2.32 6.61 -25.04
N ILE A 96 -1.05 6.83 -25.41
CA ILE A 96 -0.57 8.07 -26.07
C ILE A 96 -0.01 7.76 -27.46
#